data_AF-A0A131X8L2-F1
#
_entry.id   AF-A0A131X8L2-F1
#
_cell.length_a   1.000
_cell.length_b   1.000
_cell.length_c   1.000
_cell.angle_alpha   90.00
_cell.angle_beta   90.00
_cell.angle_gamma   90.00
#
_symmetry.space_group_name_H-M   'P 1'
#
loop_
_entity.id
_entity.type
_entity.pdbx_description
1 polymer ?
#
loop_
_entity_poly.entity_id
_entity_poly.type
_entity_poly.pdbx_seq_one_letter_code
_entity_poly.pdbx_strand_id
1 'polypeptide(L)'
;MATYSSAKLFVCFFASVTLFVEGTKAARVVYPRLLEERSSDGGMVVKVHDDLTLNLRKGSVAARQLRVLTEENGRPVTHFYSGEDIERNLYEDQEQAASVMVTKAGSGVRM
;
A
#
# COMPACT_ATOMS: atom_id res chain seq x y z
N MET A 1 0.90 -34.35 -36.85
CA MET A 1 1.40 -32.95 -36.94
C MET A 1 0.64 -31.96 -36.02
N ALA A 2 -0.33 -32.40 -35.20
CA ALA A 2 -1.12 -31.50 -34.33
C ALA A 2 -0.60 -31.36 -32.88
N THR A 3 0.27 -32.26 -32.41
CA THR A 3 0.77 -32.27 -31.02
C THR A 3 1.91 -31.28 -30.77
N TYR A 4 2.57 -30.79 -31.82
CA TYR A 4 3.73 -29.88 -31.72
C TYR A 4 3.31 -28.41 -31.47
N SER A 5 2.06 -28.06 -31.80
CA SER A 5 1.51 -26.70 -31.67
C SER A 5 1.07 -26.40 -30.24
N SER A 6 0.38 -27.35 -29.59
CA SER A 6 -0.06 -27.25 -28.20
C SER A 6 1.11 -27.25 -27.21
N ALA A 7 2.14 -28.06 -27.46
CA ALA A 7 3.34 -28.11 -26.62
C ALA A 7 4.11 -26.77 -26.63
N LYS A 8 4.25 -26.12 -27.79
CA LYS A 8 4.90 -24.80 -27.90
C LYS A 8 4.10 -23.70 -27.21
N LEU A 9 2.77 -23.73 -27.30
CA LEU A 9 1.91 -22.76 -26.64
C LEU A 9 2.04 -22.86 -25.11
N PHE A 10 2.09 -24.08 -24.58
CA PHE A 10 2.33 -24.33 -23.16
C PHE A 10 3.71 -23.85 -22.70
N VAL A 11 4.76 -24.11 -23.47
CA VAL A 11 6.13 -23.66 -23.16
C VAL A 11 6.23 -22.13 -23.16
N CYS A 12 5.61 -21.44 -24.12
CA CYS A 12 5.56 -19.97 -24.14
C CYS A 12 4.79 -19.40 -22.96
N PHE A 13 3.69 -20.04 -22.56
CA PHE A 13 2.91 -19.63 -21.40
C PHE A 13 3.72 -19.77 -20.10
N PHE A 14 4.38 -20.92 -19.89
CA PHE A 14 5.26 -21.12 -18.74
C PHE A 14 6.46 -20.16 -18.73
N ALA A 15 7.08 -19.91 -19.89
CA ALA A 15 8.19 -18.95 -20.01
C ALA A 15 7.75 -17.50 -19.70
N SER A 16 6.55 -17.11 -20.15
CA SER A 16 5.93 -15.84 -19.80
C SER A 16 5.69 -15.74 -18.29
N VAL A 17 5.10 -16.77 -17.67
CA VAL A 17 4.85 -16.81 -16.23
C VAL A 17 6.15 -16.73 -15.40
N THR A 18 7.25 -17.33 -15.86
CA THR A 18 8.55 -17.24 -15.16
C THR A 18 9.24 -15.88 -15.28
N LEU A 19 8.93 -15.08 -16.31
CA LEU A 19 9.48 -13.72 -16.46
C LEU A 19 8.84 -12.71 -15.50
N PHE A 20 7.69 -13.02 -14.90
CA PHE A 20 7.02 -12.16 -13.92
C PHE A 20 7.55 -12.30 -12.48
N VAL A 21 8.64 -13.05 -12.26
CA VAL A 21 9.21 -13.24 -10.91
C VAL A 21 10.30 -12.20 -10.61
N GLU A 22 10.01 -10.91 -10.76
CA GLU A 22 10.81 -9.84 -10.11
C GLU A 22 10.43 -9.72 -8.62
N GLY A 23 10.45 -10.85 -7.92
CA GLY A 23 10.03 -10.98 -6.54
C GLY A 23 11.22 -11.11 -5.61
N THR A 24 11.93 -9.99 -5.35
CA THR A 24 12.62 -9.67 -4.08
C THR A 24 13.53 -8.47 -4.28
N LYS A 25 12.97 -7.25 -4.24
CA LYS A 25 13.84 -6.09 -3.98
C LYS A 25 14.43 -6.27 -2.58
N ALA A 26 15.76 -6.29 -2.48
CA ALA A 26 16.45 -6.38 -1.20
C ALA A 26 15.99 -5.26 -0.26
N ALA A 27 15.82 -5.57 1.03
CA ALA A 27 15.45 -4.58 2.03
C ALA A 27 16.47 -3.43 2.04
N ARG A 28 16.01 -2.21 1.75
CA ARG A 28 16.85 -1.00 1.71
C ARG A 28 16.50 -0.11 2.88
N VAL A 29 17.51 0.28 3.65
CA VAL A 29 17.35 1.34 4.66
C VAL A 29 17.23 2.68 3.94
N VAL A 30 16.18 3.44 4.27
CA VAL A 30 15.89 4.76 3.70
C VAL A 30 15.58 5.76 4.82
N TYR A 31 15.74 7.04 4.53
CA TYR A 31 15.43 8.14 5.45
C TYR A 31 14.38 9.04 4.79
N PRO A 32 13.09 8.67 4.91
CA PRO A 32 12.03 9.38 4.25
C PRO A 32 11.91 10.81 4.78
N ARG A 33 11.66 11.74 3.87
CA ARG A 33 11.43 13.16 4.19
C ARG A 33 9.98 13.51 3.92
N LEU A 34 9.35 14.12 4.92
CA LEU A 34 7.97 14.57 4.86
C LEU A 34 7.91 16.08 4.68
N LEU A 35 7.14 16.53 3.70
CA LEU A 35 6.80 17.93 3.50
C LEU A 35 5.29 18.06 3.57
N GLU A 36 4.83 18.98 4.41
CA GLU A 36 3.41 19.31 4.51
C GLU A 36 3.17 20.67 3.87
N GLU A 37 2.13 20.75 3.05
CA GLU A 37 1.70 21.99 2.44
C GLU A 37 1.19 22.97 3.51
N ARG A 38 1.40 24.27 3.28
CA ARG A 38 0.91 25.32 4.19
C ARG A 38 -0.52 25.78 3.86
N SER A 39 -1.12 25.24 2.81
CA SER A 39 -2.51 25.51 2.45
C SER A 39 -3.47 24.75 3.38
N SER A 40 -4.74 25.15 3.37
CA SER A 40 -5.81 24.46 4.10
C SER A 40 -6.06 23.03 3.63
N ASP A 41 -5.56 22.68 2.45
CA ASP A 41 -5.96 21.48 1.72
C ASP A 41 -5.22 20.22 2.24
N GLY A 42 -4.23 20.42 3.11
CA GLY A 42 -3.57 19.35 3.86
C GLY A 42 -2.77 18.38 3.00
N GLY A 43 -2.32 18.84 1.82
CA GLY A 43 -1.46 18.10 0.92
C GLY A 43 -0.12 17.75 1.57
N MET A 44 0.41 16.58 1.23
CA MET A 44 1.63 16.06 1.83
C MET A 44 2.49 15.36 0.79
N VAL A 45 3.81 15.54 0.87
CA VAL A 45 4.77 14.90 -0.04
C VAL A 45 5.76 14.09 0.79
N VAL A 46 5.93 12.82 0.45
CA VAL A 46 6.91 11.93 1.07
C VAL A 46 7.95 11.55 0.05
N LYS A 47 9.19 12.02 0.21
CA LYS A 47 10.31 11.47 -0.54
C LYS A 47 10.87 10.27 0.22
N VAL A 48 10.59 9.06 -0.27
CA VAL A 48 11.04 7.80 0.35
C VAL A 48 12.52 7.56 0.01
N HIS A 49 12.87 7.65 -1.27
CA HIS A 49 14.23 7.65 -1.79
C HIS A 49 14.28 8.42 -3.12
N ASP A 50 15.42 8.44 -3.82
CA ASP A 50 15.56 9.27 -5.04
C ASP A 50 14.58 8.89 -6.16
N ASP A 51 14.30 7.59 -6.33
CA ASP A 51 13.37 7.10 -7.35
C ASP A 51 11.91 6.94 -6.90
N LEU A 52 11.56 7.31 -5.66
CA LEU A 52 10.18 7.17 -5.15
C LEU A 52 9.79 8.37 -4.29
N THR A 53 8.87 9.17 -4.83
CA THR A 53 8.19 10.26 -4.13
C THR A 53 6.69 10.01 -4.18
N LEU A 54 6.03 10.12 -3.04
CA LEU A 54 4.58 9.97 -2.90
C LEU A 54 3.95 11.35 -2.76
N ASN A 55 2.97 11.66 -3.60
CA ASN A 55 2.12 12.83 -3.52
C ASN A 55 0.82 12.41 -2.83
N LEU A 56 0.78 12.64 -1.53
CA LEU A 56 -0.28 12.19 -0.65
C LEU A 56 -1.42 13.21 -0.58
N ARG A 57 -2.63 12.72 -0.81
CA ARG A 57 -3.89 13.40 -0.47
C ARG A 57 -4.64 12.62 0.60
N LYS A 58 -5.67 13.24 1.19
CA LYS A 58 -6.55 12.54 2.11
C LYS A 58 -7.22 11.35 1.43
N GLY A 59 -7.02 10.17 2.03
CA GLY A 59 -7.70 8.95 1.64
C GLY A 59 -9.07 8.84 2.32
N SER A 60 -9.92 7.99 1.76
CA SER A 60 -11.23 7.67 2.32
C SER A 60 -11.39 6.16 2.43
N VAL A 61 -12.09 5.70 3.46
CA VAL A 61 -12.43 4.29 3.62
C VAL A 61 -13.78 3.99 2.99
N ALA A 62 -13.96 2.75 2.55
CA ALA A 62 -15.18 2.34 1.87
C ALA A 62 -16.44 2.33 2.75
N ALA A 63 -16.29 2.35 4.08
CA ALA A 63 -17.42 2.23 5.01
C ALA A 63 -17.18 2.96 6.34
N ARG A 64 -18.26 3.53 6.88
CA ARG A 64 -18.27 4.19 8.20
C ARG A 64 -17.89 3.25 9.34
N GLN A 65 -18.18 1.96 9.23
CA GLN A 65 -17.83 0.96 10.24
C GLN A 65 -17.35 -0.33 9.56
N LEU A 66 -16.21 -0.84 9.99
CA LEU A 66 -15.62 -2.09 9.49
C LEU A 66 -15.75 -3.18 10.55
N ARG A 67 -16.28 -4.34 10.16
CA ARG A 67 -16.31 -5.55 10.99
C ARG A 67 -15.19 -6.49 10.56
N VAL A 68 -14.21 -6.70 11.42
CA VAL A 68 -13.04 -7.55 11.16
C VAL A 68 -13.17 -8.82 11.99
N LEU A 69 -13.15 -9.96 11.32
CA LEU A 69 -13.12 -11.28 11.96
C LEU A 69 -11.67 -11.76 11.93
N THR A 70 -11.13 -12.07 13.11
CA THR A 70 -9.75 -12.52 13.27
C THR A 70 -9.67 -13.66 14.28
N GLU A 71 -8.52 -14.31 14.38
CA GLU A 71 -8.22 -15.24 15.46
C GLU A 71 -7.16 -14.64 16.39
N GLU A 72 -7.43 -14.68 17.70
CA GLU A 72 -6.50 -14.29 18.74
C GLU A 72 -6.35 -15.43 19.73
N ASN A 73 -5.13 -15.94 19.90
CA ASN A 73 -4.84 -17.11 20.75
C ASN A 73 -5.70 -18.34 20.41
N GLY A 74 -5.96 -18.59 19.12
CA GLY A 74 -6.73 -19.73 18.63
C GLY A 74 -8.23 -19.65 18.91
N ARG A 75 -8.76 -18.45 19.20
CA ARG A 75 -10.19 -18.21 19.37
C ARG A 75 -10.66 -17.17 18.35
N PRO A 76 -11.85 -17.35 17.74
CA PRO A 76 -12.41 -16.35 16.85
C PRO A 76 -12.82 -15.11 17.64
N VAL A 77 -12.37 -13.96 17.19
CA VAL A 77 -12.67 -12.63 17.76
C VAL A 77 -13.22 -11.73 16.64
N THR A 78 -14.19 -10.91 16.99
CA THR A 78 -14.75 -9.90 16.09
C THR A 78 -14.45 -8.50 16.62
N HIS A 79 -13.78 -7.70 15.80
CA HIS A 79 -13.51 -6.28 16.07
C HIS A 79 -14.39 -5.38 15.21
N PHE A 80 -14.79 -4.26 15.78
CA PHE A 80 -15.48 -3.20 15.07
C PHE A 80 -14.61 -1.94 15.07
N TYR A 81 -14.26 -1.47 13.89
CA TYR A 81 -13.46 -0.24 13.72
C TYR A 81 -14.32 0.85 13.11
N SER A 82 -14.15 2.07 13.64
CA SER A 82 -14.69 3.28 13.03
C SER A 82 -13.89 3.62 11.78
N GLY A 83 -14.59 3.79 10.66
CA GLY A 83 -13.99 4.22 9.41
C GLY A 83 -13.41 5.63 9.52
N GLU A 84 -14.12 6.52 10.21
CA GLU A 84 -13.68 7.91 10.43
C GLU A 84 -12.34 7.96 11.17
N ASP A 85 -12.13 7.07 12.15
CA ASP A 85 -10.87 7.04 12.91
C ASP A 85 -9.67 6.59 12.06
N ILE A 86 -9.93 5.75 11.04
CA ILE A 86 -8.92 5.35 10.05
C ILE A 86 -8.67 6.51 9.07
N GLU A 87 -9.72 7.11 8.52
CA GLU A 87 -9.63 8.25 7.57
C GLU A 87 -8.87 9.45 8.14
N ARG A 88 -8.99 9.71 9.44
CA ARG A 88 -8.29 10.81 10.13
C ARG A 88 -6.80 10.81 9.87
N ASN A 89 -6.17 9.65 9.69
CA ASN A 89 -4.73 9.51 9.47
C ASN A 89 -4.38 8.86 8.12
N LEU A 90 -5.37 8.45 7.33
CA LEU A 90 -5.15 7.80 6.04
C LEU A 90 -4.86 8.81 4.93
N TYR A 91 -3.80 8.54 4.18
CA TYR A 91 -3.43 9.27 2.98
C TYR A 91 -3.16 8.30 1.83
N GLU A 92 -3.40 8.75 0.61
CA GLU A 92 -3.20 7.96 -0.60
C GLU A 92 -2.46 8.74 -1.69
N ASP A 93 -1.65 8.02 -2.45
CA ASP A 93 -1.14 8.42 -3.76
C ASP A 93 -1.79 7.50 -4.80
N GLN A 94 -2.69 8.06 -5.62
CA GLN A 94 -3.40 7.26 -6.63
C GLN A 94 -2.53 6.89 -7.83
N GLU A 95 -1.51 7.69 -8.15
CA GLU A 95 -0.62 7.40 -9.27
C GLU A 95 0.29 6.23 -8.94
N GLN A 96 0.78 6.17 -7.70
CA GLN A 96 1.63 5.09 -7.19
C GLN A 96 0.85 3.93 -6.57
N ALA A 97 -0.49 4.02 -6.52
CA ALA A 97 -1.38 3.06 -5.85
C ALA A 97 -0.90 2.72 -4.41
N ALA A 98 -0.50 3.74 -3.66
CA ALA A 98 0.06 3.61 -2.33
C ALA A 98 -0.85 4.25 -1.27
N SER A 99 -0.88 3.66 -0.07
CA SER A 99 -1.58 4.21 1.09
C SER A 99 -0.65 4.28 2.30
N VAL A 100 -0.68 5.40 3.03
CA VAL A 100 0.20 5.68 4.18
C VAL A 100 -0.63 6.21 5.34
N MET A 101 -0.34 5.74 6.55
CA MET A 101 -1.00 6.19 7.77
C MET A 101 -0.12 7.20 8.51
N VAL A 102 -0.44 8.48 8.44
CA VAL A 102 0.37 9.54 9.04
C VAL A 102 -0.22 9.98 10.37
N THR A 103 0.50 9.74 11.45
CA THR A 103 0.14 10.14 12.82
C THR A 103 1.04 11.28 13.29
N LYS A 104 0.46 12.40 13.68
CA LYS A 104 1.19 13.53 14.27
C LYS A 104 1.08 13.47 15.80
N ALA A 105 2.21 13.52 16.48
CA ALA A 105 2.32 13.62 17.93
C ALA A 105 3.10 14.89 18.29
N GLY A 106 3.00 15.36 19.54
CA GLY A 106 3.76 16.53 20.01
C GLY A 106 5.28 16.38 19.87
N SER A 107 5.78 15.14 19.81
CA SER A 107 7.20 14.82 19.63
C SER A 107 7.64 14.64 18.17
N GLY A 108 6.72 14.71 17.19
CA GLY A 108 7.06 14.54 15.77
C GLY A 108 5.99 13.83 14.96
N VAL A 109 6.39 13.32 13.80
CA VAL A 109 5.50 12.63 12.86
C VAL A 109 5.91 11.17 12.73
N ARG A 110 4.92 10.28 12.73
CA ARG A 110 5.06 8.85 12.48
C ARG A 110 4.25 8.47 11.25
N MET A 111 4.83 7.65 10.40
CA MET A 111 4.22 7.12 9.18
C MET A 111 4.43 5.62 9.11
#